data_AF-A0A0G0JH35-F1
#
_entry.id   AF-A0A0G0JH35-F1
#
_cell.length_a   1.000
_cell.length_b   1.000
_cell.length_c   1.000
_cell.angle_alpha   90.00
_cell.angle_beta   90.00
_cell.angle_gamma   90.00
#
_symmetry.space_group_name_H-M   'P 1'
#
loop_
_entity.id
_entity.type
_entity.pdbx_description
1 polymer ?
#
loop_
_entity_poly.entity_id
_entity_poly.type
_entity_poly.pdbx_seq_one_letter_code
_entity_poly.pdbx_strand_id
1 'polypeptide(L)'
;MIAETVTFLQGRLNQPDQAFEIVKLLNKGQLRIESVDGAILQEASLLMDLKSSKHNTLFDAIVAAIAKRHQADAIFSFDRFYKSKGFKLASEL
;
A
#
# COMPACT_ATOMS: atom_id res chain seq x y z
N MET A 1 -2.62 -0.30 2.81
CA MET A 1 -1.44 -0.17 3.70
C MET A 1 -1.78 0.05 5.19
N ILE A 2 -3.04 0.05 5.65
CA ILE A 2 -3.36 0.37 7.05
C ILE A 2 -2.60 -0.49 8.06
N ALA A 3 -2.59 -1.82 7.88
CA ALA A 3 -1.88 -2.75 8.76
C ALA A 3 -0.36 -2.49 8.82
N GLU A 4 0.26 -2.23 7.66
CA GLU A 4 1.69 -1.91 7.57
C GLU A 4 2.01 -0.56 8.23
N THR A 5 1.20 0.47 7.97
CA THR A 5 1.36 1.79 8.59
C THR A 5 1.29 1.72 10.11
N VAL A 6 0.30 1.02 10.66
CA VAL A 6 0.15 0.83 12.11
C VAL A 6 1.36 0.09 12.69
N THR A 7 1.78 -1.00 12.03
CA THR A 7 2.94 -1.81 12.47
C THR A 7 4.23 -0.99 12.45
N PHE A 8 4.44 -0.19 11.40
CA PHE A 8 5.62 0.65 11.26
C PHE A 8 5.66 1.78 12.30
N LEU A 9 4.54 2.49 12.48
CA LEU A 9 4.44 3.56 13.48
C LEU A 9 4.66 3.02 14.90
N GLN A 10 3.96 1.93 15.25
CA GLN A 10 4.03 1.37 16.60
C GLN A 10 5.38 0.71 16.88
N GLY A 11 5.86 -0.15 15.98
CA GLY A 11 7.05 -0.97 16.23
C GLY A 11 8.36 -0.28 15.89
N ARG A 12 8.44 0.35 14.70
CA ARG A 12 9.70 0.88 14.18
C ARG A 12 9.96 2.32 14.55
N LEU A 13 8.92 3.16 14.57
CA LEU A 13 9.04 4.57 14.94
C LEU A 13 8.74 4.84 16.42
N ASN A 14 8.23 3.86 17.16
CA ASN A 14 7.81 4.00 18.56
C ASN A 14 6.85 5.21 18.75
N GLN A 15 5.89 5.35 17.83
CA GLN A 15 4.86 6.39 17.81
C GLN A 15 3.47 5.77 18.00
N PRO A 16 3.17 5.18 19.18
CA PRO A 16 1.91 4.49 19.43
C PRO A 16 0.70 5.42 19.34
N ASP A 17 0.82 6.69 19.72
CA ASP A 17 -0.27 7.66 19.64
C ASP A 17 -0.70 7.92 18.19
N GLN A 18 0.25 8.03 17.26
CA GLN A 18 -0.05 8.19 15.83
C GLN A 18 -0.68 6.92 15.26
N ALA A 19 -0.17 5.74 15.63
CA ALA A 19 -0.76 4.47 15.23
C ALA A 19 -2.22 4.37 15.73
N PHE A 20 -2.49 4.83 16.95
CA PHE A 20 -3.83 4.85 17.54
C PHE A 20 -4.80 5.77 16.79
N GLU A 21 -4.34 6.95 16.34
CA GLU A 21 -5.18 7.83 15.52
C GLU A 21 -5.56 7.18 14.17
N ILE A 22 -4.65 6.43 13.53
CA ILE A 22 -4.98 5.67 12.32
C ILE A 22 -6.06 4.61 12.60
N VAL A 23 -5.97 3.89 13.71
CA VAL A 23 -6.98 2.90 14.12
C VAL A 23 -8.33 3.57 14.42
N LYS A 24 -8.34 4.77 15.01
CA LYS A 24 -9.59 5.54 15.19
C LYS A 24 -10.24 5.88 13.86
N LEU A 25 -9.47 6.30 12.85
CA LEU A 25 -10.01 6.59 11.52
C LEU A 25 -10.63 5.36 10.87
N LEU A 26 -9.98 4.19 11.03
CA LEU A 26 -10.50 2.89 10.59
C LEU A 26 -11.87 2.61 11.23
N ASN A 27 -11.98 2.74 12.56
CA ASN A 27 -13.22 2.46 13.30
C ASN A 27 -14.36 3.44 12.97
N LYS A 28 -14.05 4.65 12.51
CA LYS A 28 -15.05 5.64 12.08
C LYS A 28 -15.61 5.36 10.68
N GLY A 29 -15.09 4.37 9.95
CA GLY A 29 -15.54 4.06 8.58
C GLY A 29 -15.24 5.16 7.57
N GLN A 30 -14.28 6.05 7.86
CA GLN A 30 -13.94 7.19 7.01
C GLN A 30 -12.98 6.83 5.86
N LEU A 31 -12.50 5.60 5.84
CA LEU A 31 -11.59 5.08 4.83
C LEU A 31 -12.32 4.05 3.97
N ARG A 32 -12.16 4.14 2.65
CA ARG A 32 -12.54 3.05 1.75
C ARG A 32 -11.53 1.92 1.92
N ILE A 33 -12.01 0.74 2.31
CA ILE A 33 -11.18 -0.43 2.58
C ILE A 33 -11.48 -1.46 1.50
N GLU A 34 -10.45 -1.86 0.78
CA GLU A 34 -10.53 -2.95 -0.18
C GLU A 34 -10.12 -4.25 0.49
N SER A 35 -10.93 -5.30 0.32
CA SER A 35 -10.60 -6.63 0.77
C SER A 35 -9.49 -7.23 -0.08
N VAL A 36 -8.53 -7.90 0.56
CA VAL A 36 -7.48 -8.64 -0.14
C VAL A 36 -7.88 -10.11 -0.17
N ASP A 37 -8.15 -10.63 -1.38
CA ASP A 37 -8.47 -12.03 -1.62
C ASP A 37 -7.32 -12.78 -2.31
N GLY A 38 -7.51 -14.07 -2.56
CA GLY A 38 -6.50 -14.91 -3.22
C GLY A 38 -6.14 -14.45 -4.63
N ALA A 39 -7.08 -13.86 -5.37
CA ALA A 39 -6.84 -13.38 -6.72
C ALA A 39 -5.96 -12.10 -6.71
N ILE A 40 -6.20 -11.19 -5.76
CA ILE A 40 -5.33 -10.01 -5.55
C ILE A 40 -3.93 -10.46 -5.16
N LEU A 41 -3.79 -11.46 -4.28
CA LEU A 41 -2.47 -11.98 -3.89
C LEU A 41 -1.73 -12.60 -5.06
N GLN A 42 -2.42 -13.36 -5.93
CA GLN A 42 -1.82 -13.90 -7.15
C GLN A 42 -1.37 -12.78 -8.09
N GLU A 43 -2.22 -11.79 -8.38
CA GLU A 43 -1.85 -10.64 -9.21
C GLU A 43 -0.67 -9.85 -8.62
N ALA A 44 -0.68 -9.59 -7.31
CA ALA A 44 0.40 -8.92 -6.61
C ALA A 44 1.72 -9.68 -6.77
N SER A 45 1.72 -11.01 -6.60
CA SER A 45 2.93 -11.83 -6.74
C SER A 45 3.59 -11.72 -8.12
N LEU A 46 2.80 -11.50 -9.18
CA LEU A 46 3.30 -11.30 -10.54
C LEU A 46 3.95 -9.93 -10.75
N LEU A 47 3.64 -8.95 -9.89
CA LEU A 47 4.21 -7.60 -9.95
C LEU A 47 5.55 -7.51 -9.21
N MET A 48 5.87 -8.49 -8.36
CA MET A 48 7.09 -8.52 -7.59
C MET A 48 8.28 -8.94 -8.44
N ASP A 49 9.41 -8.24 -8.28
CA ASP A 49 10.70 -8.73 -8.76
C ASP A 49 11.55 -9.17 -7.56
N LEU A 50 11.35 -10.44 -7.18
CA LEU A 50 12.02 -11.07 -6.03
C LEU A 50 13.53 -11.24 -6.24
N LYS A 51 14.04 -11.03 -7.46
CA LYS A 51 15.46 -11.18 -7.80
C LYS A 51 16.19 -9.84 -7.93
N SER A 52 15.47 -8.72 -7.84
CA SER A 52 16.08 -7.39 -7.89
C SER A 52 16.65 -6.94 -6.53
N SER A 53 17.64 -6.05 -6.59
CA SER A 53 18.29 -5.47 -5.40
C SER A 53 17.44 -4.40 -4.69
N LYS A 54 16.32 -3.96 -5.29
CA LYS A 54 15.35 -3.05 -4.68
C LYS A 54 14.10 -3.82 -4.30
N HIS A 55 14.01 -4.17 -3.03
CA HIS A 55 12.90 -4.94 -2.50
C HIS A 55 11.65 -4.06 -2.34
N ASN A 56 10.72 -4.14 -3.30
CA ASN A 56 9.33 -3.79 -3.03
C ASN A 56 8.69 -4.93 -2.23
N THR A 57 7.90 -4.59 -1.21
CA THR A 57 7.27 -5.58 -0.35
C THR A 57 6.06 -6.20 -1.04
N LEU A 58 5.50 -7.27 -0.45
CA LEU A 58 4.21 -7.78 -0.88
C LEU A 58 3.09 -6.74 -0.64
N PHE A 59 3.20 -5.88 0.39
CA PHE A 59 2.25 -4.79 0.60
C PHE A 59 2.22 -3.83 -0.59
N ASP A 60 3.39 -3.47 -1.11
CA ASP A 60 3.49 -2.58 -2.28
C ASP A 60 2.86 -3.21 -3.53
N ALA A 61 3.13 -4.50 -3.73
CA ALA A 61 2.57 -5.24 -4.86
C ALA A 61 1.04 -5.40 -4.77
N ILE A 62 0.50 -5.60 -3.56
CA ILE A 62 -0.96 -5.62 -3.31
C ILE A 62 -1.59 -4.28 -3.67
N VAL A 63 -0.99 -3.17 -3.23
CA VAL A 63 -1.47 -1.81 -3.56
C VAL A 63 -1.48 -1.60 -5.07
N ALA A 64 -0.41 -1.99 -5.77
CA ALA A 64 -0.33 -1.89 -7.22
C ALA A 64 -1.39 -2.76 -7.94
N ALA A 65 -1.64 -3.99 -7.47
CA ALA A 65 -2.68 -4.86 -8.03
C ALA A 65 -4.08 -4.26 -7.87
N ILE A 66 -4.42 -3.77 -6.67
CA ILE A 66 -5.71 -3.12 -6.39
C ILE A 66 -5.87 -1.85 -7.23
N ALA A 67 -4.84 -1.01 -7.30
CA ALA A 67 -4.86 0.21 -8.12
C ALA A 67 -5.10 -0.10 -9.60
N LYS A 68 -4.48 -1.17 -10.13
CA LYS A 68 -4.72 -1.63 -11.49
C LYS A 68 -6.18 -2.06 -11.72
N ARG A 69 -6.76 -2.82 -10.79
CA ARG A 69 -8.15 -3.29 -10.88
C ARG A 69 -9.16 -2.14 -10.91
N HIS A 70 -8.93 -1.14 -10.09
CA HIS A 70 -9.80 0.04 -9.99
C HIS A 70 -9.47 1.14 -11.00
N GLN A 71 -8.49 0.93 -11.90
CA GLN A 71 -8.03 1.94 -12.85
C GLN A 71 -7.70 3.27 -12.17
N ALA A 72 -7.06 3.20 -11.00
CA ALA A 72 -6.79 4.38 -10.18
C ALA A 72 -5.89 5.38 -10.93
N ASP A 73 -6.24 6.67 -10.87
CA ASP A 73 -5.49 7.74 -11.55
C ASP A 73 -4.09 7.95 -10.98
N ALA A 74 -3.95 7.76 -9.66
CA ALA A 74 -2.68 7.88 -8.95
C ALA A 74 -2.65 7.06 -7.66
N ILE A 75 -1.43 6.82 -7.16
CA ILE A 75 -1.17 6.18 -5.88
C ILE A 75 -0.59 7.22 -4.91
N PHE A 76 -1.16 7.31 -3.72
CA PHE A 76 -0.58 8.10 -2.63
C PHE A 76 0.62 7.36 -2.03
N SER A 77 1.80 7.62 -2.58
CA SER A 77 3.07 7.04 -2.14
C SER A 77 4.23 7.93 -2.59
N PHE A 78 5.41 7.69 -2.01
CA PHE A 78 6.68 8.28 -2.43
C PHE A 78 7.58 7.29 -3.19
N ASP A 79 7.17 6.02 -3.31
CA ASP A 79 7.99 4.99 -3.92
C ASP A 79 7.96 5.02 -5.45
N ARG A 80 9.14 4.97 -6.07
CA ARG A 80 9.30 4.88 -7.53
C ARG A 80 8.88 3.53 -8.10
N PHE A 81 8.72 2.49 -7.27
CA PHE A 81 8.16 1.21 -7.67
C PHE A 81 6.82 1.38 -8.41
N TYR A 82 5.92 2.21 -7.90
CA TYR A 82 4.62 2.41 -8.53
C TYR A 82 4.74 3.06 -9.92
N LYS A 83 5.71 3.97 -10.10
CA LYS A 83 6.00 4.56 -11.41
C LYS A 83 6.51 3.53 -12.41
N SER A 84 7.37 2.60 -11.99
CA SER A 84 7.87 1.54 -12.88
C SER A 84 6.77 0.57 -13.33
N LYS A 85 5.63 0.53 -12.62
CA LYS A 85 4.42 -0.21 -13.01
C LYS A 85 3.41 0.62 -13.80
N GLY A 86 3.74 1.87 -14.14
CA GLY A 86 2.92 2.75 -14.98
C GLY A 86 1.94 3.64 -14.22
N PHE A 87 2.00 3.70 -12.89
CA PHE A 87 1.15 4.59 -12.09
C PHE A 87 1.77 5.98 -11.96
N LYS A 88 0.91 7.00 -11.80
CA LYS A 88 1.32 8.33 -11.31
C LYS A 88 1.33 8.34 -9.78
N LEU A 89 2.23 9.10 -9.17
CA LEU A 89 2.14 9.39 -7.74
C LEU A 89 1.22 10.59 -7.52
N ALA A 90 0.50 10.60 -6.39
CA ALA A 90 -0.42 11.70 -6.06
C ALA A 90 0.27 13.08 -6.00
N SER A 91 1.58 13.12 -5.73
CA SER A 91 2.38 14.35 -5.75
C SER A 91 2.63 14.91 -7.17
N GLU A 92 2.25 14.17 -8.21
CA GLU A 92 2.44 14.53 -9.63
C GLU A 92 1.12 14.84 -10.33
N LEU A 93 0.02 14.88 -9.57
CA LEU A 93 -1.29 15.32 -10.05
C LEU A 93 -1.42 16.84 -10.01
#